data_AF-A0A2Z5ZHL3-F1
#
_entry.id   AF-A0A2Z5ZHL3-F1
#
_cell.length_a   1.000
_cell.length_b   1.000
_cell.length_c   1.000
_cell.angle_alpha   90.00
_cell.angle_beta   90.00
_cell.angle_gamma   90.00
#
_symmetry.space_group_name_H-M   'P 1'
#
loop_
_entity.id
_entity.type
_entity.pdbx_description
1 polymer ?
#
loop_
_entity_poly.entity_id
_entity_poly.type
_entity_poly.pdbx_seq_one_letter_code
_entity_poly.pdbx_strand_id
1 'polypeptide(L)'
;MLQWPRIPENVNALAQGAGAVMKAEEQSVERLHVLAQQIGLDVPQACVPGTLSNMILLEKYVTLIMELPLPDVCTPAPEYTP
;
A
#
# COMPACT_ATOMS: atom_id res chain seq x y z
N MET A 1 25.55 18.53 16.05
CA MET A 1 25.39 19.22 14.75
C MET A 1 24.49 18.35 13.88
N LEU A 2 23.25 18.77 13.68
CA LEU A 2 22.30 18.08 12.80
C LEU A 2 22.61 18.50 11.35
N GLN A 3 23.05 17.55 10.54
CA GLN A 3 23.36 17.79 9.14
C GLN A 3 22.08 17.60 8.32
N TRP A 4 21.58 18.69 7.73
CA TRP A 4 20.43 18.67 6.83
C TRP A 4 20.79 17.92 5.54
N PRO A 5 19.88 17.09 4.95
CA PRO A 5 20.19 16.41 3.71
C PRO A 5 20.42 17.44 2.59
N ARG A 6 21.57 17.34 1.90
CA ARG A 6 21.88 18.15 0.71
C ARG A 6 20.89 17.79 -0.40
N ILE A 7 20.24 18.81 -0.95
CA ILE A 7 19.47 18.68 -2.20
C ILE A 7 20.46 18.25 -3.30
N PRO A 8 20.23 17.12 -3.99
CA PRO A 8 21.13 16.72 -5.07
C PRO A 8 20.99 17.69 -6.26
N GLU A 9 22.09 18.32 -6.67
CA GLU A 9 22.17 19.27 -7.79
C GLU A 9 22.01 18.61 -9.18
N ASN A 10 21.80 17.29 -9.23
CA ASN A 10 21.71 16.53 -10.47
C ASN A 10 20.27 16.35 -10.92
N VAL A 11 19.84 17.20 -11.86
CA VAL A 11 18.53 17.17 -12.51
C VAL A 11 18.19 15.79 -13.11
N ASN A 12 19.20 15.01 -13.51
CA ASN A 12 19.02 13.68 -14.09
C ASN A 12 18.68 12.62 -13.02
N ALA A 13 19.20 12.77 -11.80
CA ALA A 13 18.86 11.89 -10.67
C ALA A 13 17.42 12.15 -10.17
N LEU A 14 16.98 13.41 -10.20
CA LEU A 14 15.59 13.78 -9.89
C LEU A 14 14.61 13.22 -10.93
N ALA A 15 14.97 13.25 -12.21
CA ALA A 15 14.14 12.70 -13.30
C ALA A 15 14.03 11.17 -13.23
N GLN A 16 15.12 10.47 -12.90
CA GLN A 16 15.12 9.02 -12.72
C GLN A 16 14.31 8.59 -11.49
N GLY A 17 14.43 9.32 -10.38
CA GLY A 17 13.60 9.10 -9.20
C GLY A 17 12.12 9.35 -9.46
N ALA A 18 11.78 10.45 -10.15
CA ALA A 18 10.40 10.76 -10.52
C ALA A 18 9.79 9.72 -11.47
N GLY A 19 10.55 9.25 -12.46
CA GLY A 19 10.09 8.21 -13.39
C GLY A 19 9.85 6.85 -12.71
N ALA A 20 10.66 6.49 -11.71
CA ALA A 20 10.47 5.27 -10.94
C ALA A 20 9.23 5.35 -10.02
N VAL A 21 9.02 6.50 -9.36
CA VAL A 21 7.86 6.74 -8.50
C VAL A 21 6.56 6.69 -9.31
N MET A 22 6.53 7.35 -10.47
CA MET A 22 5.36 7.37 -11.34
C MET A 22 4.97 5.97 -11.86
N LYS A 23 5.97 5.13 -12.19
CA LYS A 23 5.74 3.73 -12.55
C LYS A 23 5.20 2.88 -11.40
N ALA A 24 5.69 3.10 -10.18
CA ALA A 24 5.24 2.36 -9.01
C ALA A 24 3.79 2.73 -8.63
N GLU A 25 3.44 4.01 -8.78
CA GLU A 25 2.08 4.50 -8.58
C GLU A 25 1.13 3.90 -9.62
N GLU A 26 1.49 3.95 -10.91
CA GLU A 26 0.71 3.36 -12.00
C GLU A 26 0.47 1.85 -11.80
N GLN A 27 1.49 1.11 -11.39
CA GLN A 27 1.36 -0.32 -11.06
C GLN A 27 0.44 -0.57 -9.86
N SER A 28 0.44 0.32 -8.87
CA SER A 28 -0.44 0.22 -7.70
C SER A 28 -1.90 0.49 -8.07
N VAL A 29 -2.13 1.46 -8.97
CA VAL A 29 -3.46 1.78 -9.52
C VAL A 29 -4.01 0.60 -10.33
N GLU A 30 -3.18 -0.01 -11.18
CA GLU A 30 -3.56 -1.20 -11.95
C GLU A 30 -3.95 -2.35 -11.01
N ARG A 31 -3.12 -2.65 -10.01
CA ARG A 31 -3.40 -3.68 -9.01
C ARG A 31 -4.72 -3.42 -8.27
N LEU A 32 -4.99 -2.18 -7.88
CA LEU A 32 -6.26 -1.80 -7.26
C LEU A 32 -7.46 -2.16 -8.15
N HIS A 33 -7.42 -1.78 -9.43
CA HIS A 33 -8.52 -2.07 -10.35
C HIS A 33 -8.71 -3.57 -10.57
N VAL A 34 -7.63 -4.35 -10.69
CA VAL A 34 -7.70 -5.82 -10.79
C VAL A 34 -8.37 -6.42 -9.56
N LEU A 35 -7.98 -6.01 -8.35
CA LEU A 35 -8.55 -6.53 -7.11
C LEU A 35 -10.03 -6.16 -6.95
N ALA A 36 -10.40 -4.93 -7.30
CA ALA A 36 -11.79 -4.49 -7.26
C ALA A 36 -12.67 -5.32 -8.21
N GLN A 37 -12.19 -5.56 -9.44
CA GLN A 37 -12.91 -6.37 -10.42
C GLN A 37 -13.11 -7.83 -9.96
N GLN A 38 -12.13 -8.42 -9.28
CA GLN A 38 -12.23 -9.79 -8.74
C GLN A 38 -13.38 -9.96 -7.75
N ILE A 39 -13.78 -8.89 -7.05
CA ILE A 39 -14.90 -8.88 -6.11
C ILE A 39 -16.16 -8.20 -6.68
N GLY A 40 -16.19 -7.93 -7.99
CA GLY A 40 -17.33 -7.35 -8.67
C GLY A 40 -17.56 -5.86 -8.34
N LEU A 41 -16.52 -5.15 -7.92
CA LEU A 41 -16.57 -3.72 -7.65
C LEU A 41 -15.88 -2.91 -8.75
N ASP A 42 -16.37 -1.69 -8.95
CA ASP A 42 -15.69 -0.65 -9.71
C ASP A 42 -15.23 0.46 -8.77
N VAL A 43 -14.06 1.05 -9.04
CA VAL A 43 -13.48 2.11 -8.20
C VAL A 43 -13.54 3.42 -8.97
N PRO A 44 -14.42 4.36 -8.56
CA PRO A 44 -14.48 5.67 -9.18
C PRO A 44 -13.12 6.37 -9.13
N GLN A 45 -12.74 7.06 -10.20
CA GLN A 45 -11.43 7.72 -10.30
C GLN A 45 -11.17 8.70 -9.14
N ALA A 46 -12.20 9.41 -8.66
CA ALA A 46 -12.09 10.29 -7.50
C ALA A 46 -11.73 9.55 -6.19
N CYS A 47 -12.01 8.24 -6.10
CA CYS A 47 -11.74 7.41 -4.93
C CYS A 47 -10.39 6.70 -4.99
N VAL A 48 -9.72 6.64 -6.15
CA VAL A 48 -8.46 5.91 -6.33
C VAL A 48 -7.37 6.33 -5.32
N PRO A 49 -7.06 7.64 -5.13
CA PRO A 49 -6.00 8.04 -4.22
C PRO A 49 -6.26 7.63 -2.76
N GLY A 50 -7.52 7.76 -2.31
CA GLY A 50 -7.93 7.37 -0.96
C GLY A 50 -7.91 5.85 -0.78
N THR A 51 -8.34 5.11 -1.80
CA THR A 51 -8.35 3.64 -1.75
C THR A 51 -6.94 3.07 -1.72
N LEU A 52 -6.02 3.62 -2.53
CA LEU A 52 -4.60 3.25 -2.50
C LEU A 52 -3.97 3.55 -1.13
N SER A 53 -4.25 4.73 -0.56
CA SER A 53 -3.76 5.09 0.77
C SER A 53 -4.24 4.12 1.84
N ASN A 54 -5.52 3.71 1.78
CA ASN A 54 -6.08 2.72 2.70
C ASN A 54 -5.47 1.34 2.49
N MET A 55 -5.27 0.90 1.26
CA MET A 55 -4.61 -0.38 0.97
C MET A 55 -3.19 -0.43 1.54
N ILE A 56 -2.39 0.62 1.33
CA ILE A 56 -1.03 0.71 1.87
C ILE A 56 -1.04 0.66 3.41
N LEU A 57 -2.01 1.32 4.04
CA LEU A 57 -2.16 1.27 5.49
C LEU A 57 -2.52 -0.14 5.98
N LEU A 58 -3.49 -0.79 5.34
CA LEU A 58 -3.92 -2.15 5.70
C LEU A 58 -2.82 -3.19 5.48
N GLU A 59 -2.00 -3.03 4.43
CA GLU A 59 -0.83 -3.90 4.20
C GLU A 59 0.15 -3.84 5.37
N LYS A 60 0.37 -2.67 5.98
CA LYS A 60 1.21 -2.55 7.19
C LYS A 60 0.61 -3.30 8.37
N TYR A 61 -0.70 -3.24 8.56
CA TYR A 61 -1.37 -4.00 9.62
C TYR A 61 -1.29 -5.51 9.39
N VAL A 62 -1.42 -5.95 8.13
CA VAL A 62 -1.23 -7.36 7.78
C VAL A 62 0.19 -7.80 8.11
N THR A 63 1.22 -7.02 7.76
CA THR A 63 2.61 -7.33 8.13
C THR A 63 2.76 -7.51 9.64
N LEU A 64 2.21 -6.58 10.45
CA LEU A 64 2.25 -6.68 11.92
C LEU A 64 1.56 -7.94 12.45
N ILE A 65 0.40 -8.31 11.89
CA ILE A 65 -0.33 -9.52 12.31
C ILE A 65 0.44 -10.78 11.92
N MET A 66 1.07 -10.80 10.74
CA MET A 66 1.86 -11.95 10.27
C MET A 66 3.12 -12.20 11.09
N GLU A 67 3.61 -11.21 11.82
CA GLU A 67 4.72 -11.35 12.78
C GLU A 67 4.29 -11.98 14.11
N LEU A 68 2.99 -12.14 14.35
CA LEU A 68 2.47 -12.81 15.56
C LEU A 68 2.59 -14.34 15.39
N PRO A 69 3.35 -15.03 16.25
CA PRO A 69 3.42 -16.49 16.20
C PRO A 69 2.08 -17.08 16.63
N LEU A 70 1.32 -17.59 15.67
CA LEU A 70 0.08 -18.32 15.92
C LEU A 70 0.37 -19.82 15.90
N PRO A 71 0.08 -20.56 17.00
CA PRO A 71 0.17 -22.02 16.99
C PRO A 71 -0.80 -22.63 15.98
N ASP A 72 -0.47 -23.80 15.41
CA ASP A 72 -1.36 -24.52 14.48
C ASP A 72 -2.71 -24.92 15.12
N VAL A 73 -2.78 -24.92 16.45
CA VAL A 73 -3.98 -25.18 17.24
C VAL A 73 -4.83 -23.93 17.51
N CYS A 74 -4.42 -22.76 17.00
CA CYS A 74 -5.17 -21.51 17.16
C CYS A 74 -6.43 -21.55 16.30
N THR A 75 -7.58 -21.71 16.94
CA THR A 75 -8.88 -21.64 16.25
C THR A 75 -9.28 -20.19 15.96
N PRO A 76 -10.07 -19.92 14.90
CA PRO A 76 -10.65 -18.59 14.69
C PRO A 76 -11.42 -18.11 15.92
N ALA A 77 -11.40 -16.80 16.16
CA ALA A 77 -12.22 -16.20 17.19
C ALA A 77 -13.72 -16.47 16.90
N PRO A 78 -14.53 -16.74 17.93
CA PRO A 78 -15.95 -16.97 17.74
C PRO A 78 -16.64 -15.73 17.17
N GLU A 79 -17.75 -15.96 16.48
CA GLU A 79 -18.58 -14.87 15.94
C GLU A 79 -19.16 -14.02 17.08
N TYR A 80 -19.15 -12.71 16.91
CA TYR A 80 -19.65 -11.79 17.94
C TYR A 80 -21.15 -12.04 18.19
N THR A 81 -21.50 -12.34 19.43
CA THR A 81 -22.89 -12.46 19.89
C THR A 81 -23.20 -11.26 20.80
N PRO A 82 -24.05 -10.31 20.36
CA PRO A 82 -24.42 -9.13 21.15
C PRO A 82 -25.19 -9.47 22.44
#